data_AF-A0A3N5UGG5-F1
#
_entry.id   AF-A0A3N5UGG5-F1
#
_cell.length_a   1.000
_cell.length_b   1.000
_cell.length_c   1.000
_cell.angle_alpha   90.00
_cell.angle_beta   90.00
_cell.angle_gamma   90.00
#
_symmetry.space_group_name_H-M   'P 1'
#
loop_
_entity.id
_entity.type
_entity.pdbx_description
1 polymer ?
#
loop_
_entity_poly.entity_id
_entity_poly.type
_entity_poly.pdbx_seq_one_letter_code
_entity_poly.pdbx_strand_id
1 'polypeptide(L)' 'MIDTLYSLDALGTSRAFFLALLIGFGFGFALERAGFSSSRRLAGVFYFTDMAVVKVMFSALITAMMG' A
#
# COMPACT_ATOMS: atom_id res chain seq x y z
N MET A 1 9.65 19.28 -16.22
CA MET A 1 9.07 17.91 -16.28
C MET A 1 9.60 17.17 -15.07
N ILE A 2 8.75 16.45 -14.33
CA ILE A 2 9.24 15.49 -13.34
C ILE A 2 9.55 14.22 -14.12
N ASP A 3 10.82 13.87 -14.23
CA ASP A 3 11.24 12.63 -14.90
C ASP A 3 10.95 11.45 -13.97
N THR A 4 10.01 10.60 -14.37
CA THR A 4 9.64 9.39 -13.62
C THR A 4 10.58 8.25 -13.99
N LEU A 5 10.75 7.28 -13.09
CA LEU A 5 11.52 6.07 -13.39
C LEU A 5 10.91 5.25 -14.54
N TYR A 6 9.60 5.36 -14.75
CA TYR A 6 8.89 4.75 -15.87
C TYR A 6 9.23 5.43 -17.19
N SER A 7 9.19 6.77 -17.24
CA SER A 7 9.52 7.53 -18.45
C SER A 7 10.99 7.41 -18.85
N LEU A 8 11.86 7.04 -17.92
CA LEU A 8 13.29 6.78 -18.15
C LEU A 8 13.61 5.32 -18.48
N ASP A 9 12.59 4.44 -18.58
CA ASP A 9 12.73 2.98 -18.75
C ASP A 9 13.72 2.34 -17.75
N ALA A 10 13.78 2.93 -16.54
CA ALA A 10 14.80 2.62 -15.54
C ALA A 10 14.29 1.64 -14.46
N LEU A 11 13.13 1.01 -14.66
CA LEU A 11 12.50 0.11 -13.69
C LEU A 11 13.32 -1.16 -13.41
N GLY A 12 14.15 -1.60 -14.35
CA GLY A 12 15.06 -2.74 -14.17
C GLY A 12 16.36 -2.41 -13.45
N THR A 13 16.57 -1.14 -13.07
CA THR A 13 17.82 -0.73 -12.42
C THR A 13 17.81 -1.05 -10.92
N SER A 14 19.00 -1.24 -10.34
CA SER A 14 19.15 -1.47 -8.90
C SER A 14 18.52 -0.36 -8.05
N ARG A 15 18.48 0.87 -8.57
CA ARG A 15 17.83 2.02 -7.90
C ARG A 15 16.33 1.82 -7.79
N ALA A 16 15.68 1.39 -8.88
CA ALA A 16 14.24 1.11 -8.87
C ALA A 16 13.89 -0.06 -7.93
N PHE A 17 14.70 -1.12 -7.90
CA PHE A 17 14.51 -2.22 -6.95
C PHE A 17 14.67 -1.79 -5.49
N PHE A 18 15.66 -0.94 -5.19
CA PHE A 18 15.85 -0.42 -3.83
C PHE A 18 14.67 0.44 -3.38
N LEU A 19 14.16 1.31 -4.26
CA LEU A 19 12.96 2.11 -3.98
C LEU A 19 11.71 1.25 -3.81
N ALA A 20 11.53 0.24 -4.67
CA ALA A 20 10.42 -0.71 -4.54
C ALA A 20 10.45 -1.45 -3.20
N LEU A 21 11.64 -1.84 -2.72
CA LEU A 21 11.81 -2.47 -1.42
C LEU A 21 11.46 -1.51 -0.27
N LEU A 22 11.93 -0.27 -0.31
CA LEU A 22 11.59 0.73 0.71
C LEU A 22 10.10 1.04 0.75
N ILE A 23 9.47 1.24 -0.41
CA ILE A 23 8.03 1.53 -0.52
C ILE A 23 7.22 0.33 -0.06
N GLY A 24 7.57 -0.88 -0.50
CA GLY A 24 6.90 -2.13 -0.11
C GLY A 24 7.01 -2.40 1.39
N PHE A 25 8.17 -2.15 1.98
CA PHE A 25 8.37 -2.29 3.42
C PHE A 25 7.55 -1.25 4.20
N GLY A 26 7.57 0.01 3.79
CA GLY A 26 6.77 1.06 4.41
C GLY A 26 5.26 0.78 4.32
N PHE A 27 4.80 0.27 3.18
CA PHE A 27 3.42 -0.15 2.97
C PHE A 27 3.05 -1.33 3.89
N GLY A 28 3.88 -2.37 3.96
CA GLY A 28 3.67 -3.51 4.85
C GLY A 28 3.60 -3.11 6.32
N PHE A 29 4.48 -2.22 6.77
CA PHE A 29 4.47 -1.68 8.13
C PHE A 29 3.17 -0.91 8.44
N ALA A 30 2.67 -0.12 7.49
CA ALA A 30 1.39 0.58 7.64
C ALA A 30 0.20 -0.41 7.77
N LEU A 31 0.20 -1.50 7.00
CA LEU A 31 -0.82 -2.55 7.09
C LEU A 31 -0.77 -3.30 8.42
N GLU A 32 0.43 -3.59 8.93
CA GLU A 32 0.59 -4.24 10.23
C GLU A 32 0.00 -3.36 11.35
N ARG A 33 0.29 -2.06 11.31
CA ARG A 33 -0.31 -1.06 12.23
C ARG A 33 -1.82 -0.96 12.09
N ALA A 34 -2.37 -1.14 10.89
CA ALA A 34 -3.81 -1.20 10.65
C ALA A 34 -4.46 -2.51 11.17
N GLY A 35 -3.67 -3.46 11.67
CA GLY A 35 -4.15 -4.72 12.24
C GLY A 35 -4.37 -5.83 11.22
N PHE A 36 -3.87 -5.67 9.98
CA PHE A 36 -3.99 -6.68 8.91
C PHE A 36 -3.17 -7.95 9.17
N SER A 37 -2.31 -7.96 10.18
CA SER A 37 -1.61 -9.16 10.63
C SER A 37 -2.55 -10.21 11.26
N SER A 38 -3.72 -9.80 11.77
CA SER A 38 -4.69 -10.72 12.39
C SER A 38 -5.79 -11.13 11.43
N SER A 39 -5.84 -12.43 11.08
CA SER A 39 -6.91 -13.00 10.27
C SER A 39 -8.31 -12.78 10.86
N ARG A 40 -8.42 -12.72 12.20
CA ARG A 40 -9.70 -12.45 12.89
C ARG A 40 -10.22 -11.04 12.62
N ARG A 41 -9.33 -10.04 12.59
CA ARG A 41 -9.71 -8.65 12.28
C ARG A 41 -10.09 -8.51 10.81
N LEU A 42 -9.37 -9.18 9.91
CA LEU A 42 -9.73 -9.21 8.49
C LEU A 42 -11.12 -9.83 8.26
N ALA A 43 -11.44 -10.92 8.96
CA ALA A 43 -12.78 -11.52 8.90
C ALA A 43 -13.87 -10.61 9.51
N GLY A 44 -13.51 -9.67 10.39
CA GLY A 44 -14.44 -8.75 11.04
C GLY A 44 -15.25 -7.87 10.07
N VAL A 45 -14.76 -7.66 8.85
CA VAL A 45 -15.49 -6.93 7.81
C VAL A 45 -16.79 -7.64 7.41
N PHE A 46 -16.79 -8.98 7.37
CA PHE A 46 -17.96 -9.77 7.00
C PHE A 46 -19.01 -9.83 8.12
N TYR A 47 -18.57 -9.65 9.37
CA TYR A 47 -19.45 -9.61 10.53
C TYR A 47 -19.84 -8.19 10.95
N PHE A 48 -19.44 -7.18 10.16
CA PHE A 48 -19.63 -5.77 10.47
C PHE A 48 -19.05 -5.32 11.83
N THR A 49 -18.09 -6.07 12.37
CA THR A 49 -17.46 -5.77 13.67
C THR A 49 -16.20 -4.92 13.51
N ASP A 50 -15.49 -5.06 12.40
CA ASP A 50 -14.27 -4.30 12.11
C ASP A 50 -14.22 -3.85 10.64
N MET A 51 -14.27 -2.53 10.41
CA MET A 51 -14.22 -1.92 9.08
C MET A 51 -12.82 -1.46 8.67
N ALA A 52 -11.76 -1.95 9.32
CA ALA A 52 -10.37 -1.61 8.98
C ALA A 52 -10.08 -1.84 7.48
N VAL A 53 -10.55 -2.95 6.91
CA VAL A 53 -10.32 -3.30 5.50
C VAL A 53 -10.90 -2.25 4.55
N VAL A 54 -12.19 -1.92 4.72
CA VAL A 54 -12.88 -0.95 3.87
C VAL A 54 -12.22 0.42 4.00
N LYS A 55 -11.89 0.86 5.21
CA LYS A 55 -11.22 2.15 5.45
C LYS A 55 -9.86 2.24 4.75
N VAL A 56 -9.02 1.21 4.87
CA VAL A 56 -7.69 1.21 4.25
C VAL A 56 -7.79 1.17 2.74
N MET A 57 -8.64 0.29 2.17
CA MET A 57 -8.77 0.20 0.71
C MET A 57 -9.33 1.48 0.09
N PHE A 58 -10.37 2.07 0.69
CA PHE A 58 -11.02 3.25 0.13
C PHE A 58 -10.15 4.50 0.26
N SER A 59 -9.47 4.68 1.40
CA SER A 59 -8.53 5.80 1.57
C SER A 59 -7.35 5.68 0.60
N ALA A 60 -6.76 4.49 0.46
CA ALA A 60 -5.68 4.26 -0.50
C ALA A 60 -6.12 4.54 -1.94
N LEU A 61 -7.34 4.13 -2.33
CA LEU A 61 -7.91 4.41 -3.64
C LEU A 61 -8.06 5.92 -3.88
N ILE A 62 -8.62 6.66 -2.93
CA ILE A 62 -8.77 8.12 -3.06
C ILE A 62 -7.40 8.79 -3.14
N THR A 63 -6.44 8.40 -2.31
CA THR A 63 -5.07 8.92 -2.38
C THR A 63 -4.44 8.66 -3.76
N ALA A 64 -4.62 7.47 -4.32
CA ALA A 64 -4.13 7.14 -5.66
C ALA A 64 -4.83 7.90 -6.78
N MET A 65 -6.08 8.33 -6.59
CA MET A 65 -6.78 9.19 -7.56
C MET A 65 -6.31 10.66 -7.51
N MET A 66 -5.80 11.12 -6.36
CA MET A 66 -5.38 12.51 -6.18
C MET A 66 -3.91 12.75 -6.55
N GLY A 67 -3.07 11.71 -6.54
CA GLY A 67 -1.66 11.77 -6.92
C GLY A 67 -1.47 11.47 -8.39
#